data_AF-A0A8T7AH49-F1
#
_entry.id   AF-A0A8T7AH49-F1
#
_cell.length_a   1.000
_cell.length_b   1.000
_cell.length_c   1.000
_cell.angle_alpha   90.00
_cell.angle_beta   90.00
_cell.angle_gamma   90.00
#
_symmetry.space_group_name_H-M   'P 1'
#
loop_
_entity.id
_entity.type
_entity.pdbx_description
1 polymer ?
#
loop_
_entity_poly.entity_id
_entity_poly.type
_entity_poly.pdbx_seq_one_letter_code
_entity_poly.pdbx_strand_id
1 'polypeptide(L)'
;ITLCGEESFGTGSNHIREKDGLWAVLFWLNLIAARRQSVAEIVQDHWREYGRDYFTRHDYEAIDLASAQQMIARLRGKFAELPGQVFGGLKLTAADDFEYVDPVDKSVSSQQGIRLYFEGGGRVIFRLSGTGTEGATLRVYIDCHMQGPQALDQETQLALAPLIAAAGQIAKIKSHTGRDKPSVIT
;
A
#
# COMPACT_ATOMS: atom_id res chain seq x y z
N ILE A 1 -18.74 17.32 2.53
CA ILE A 1 -18.53 16.51 1.30
C ILE A 1 -18.26 15.09 1.77
N THR A 2 -18.92 14.08 1.16
CA THR A 2 -18.66 12.67 1.47
C THR A 2 -17.76 12.11 0.36
N LEU A 3 -16.68 11.42 0.70
CA LEU A 3 -15.69 10.92 -0.27
C LEU A 3 -15.30 9.49 0.08
N CYS A 4 -15.00 8.69 -0.93
CA CYS A 4 -14.31 7.40 -0.80
C CYS A 4 -13.31 7.23 -1.94
N GLY A 5 -12.28 6.41 -1.72
CA GLY A 5 -11.26 6.12 -2.72
C GLY A 5 -10.58 4.78 -2.46
N GLU A 6 -10.08 4.17 -3.53
CA GLU A 6 -9.31 2.94 -3.57
C GLU A 6 -8.02 3.19 -4.36
N GLU A 7 -6.95 2.51 -4.00
CA GLU A 7 -5.64 2.63 -4.65
C GLU A 7 -5.64 2.14 -6.11
N SER A 8 -6.65 1.33 -6.46
CA SER A 8 -6.92 0.80 -7.79
C SER A 8 -7.53 1.82 -8.77
N PHE A 9 -7.20 3.10 -8.59
CA PHE A 9 -7.70 4.24 -9.38
C PHE A 9 -9.22 4.45 -9.27
N GLY A 10 -9.81 4.03 -8.16
CA GLY A 10 -11.23 4.18 -7.87
C GLY A 10 -11.49 5.37 -6.96
N THR A 11 -12.41 6.27 -7.32
CA THR A 11 -12.84 7.36 -6.43
C THR A 11 -14.33 7.61 -6.60
N GLY A 12 -15.01 8.05 -5.53
CA GLY A 12 -16.43 8.31 -5.55
C GLY A 12 -16.93 9.15 -4.39
N SER A 13 -18.25 9.35 -4.37
CA SER A 13 -18.98 9.99 -3.28
C SER A 13 -20.38 9.38 -3.15
N ASN A 14 -21.17 9.85 -2.19
CA ASN A 14 -22.50 9.31 -1.92
C ASN A 14 -23.59 9.68 -2.96
N HIS A 15 -23.23 10.38 -4.05
CA HIS A 15 -24.15 10.76 -5.13
C HIS A 15 -24.72 9.54 -5.88
N ILE A 16 -23.91 8.48 -6.01
CA ILE A 16 -24.34 7.15 -6.46
C ILE A 16 -23.81 6.08 -5.48
N ARG A 17 -24.01 4.81 -5.79
CA ARG A 17 -23.52 3.67 -5.00
C ARG A 17 -22.44 2.87 -5.73
N GLU A 18 -21.69 3.55 -6.58
CA GLU A 18 -20.57 3.03 -7.36
C GLU A 18 -19.44 4.04 -7.40
N LYS A 19 -18.25 3.60 -7.80
CA LYS A 19 -17.15 4.49 -8.18
C LYS A 19 -17.52 5.22 -9.48
N ASP A 20 -17.09 6.47 -9.61
CA ASP A 20 -17.36 7.27 -10.81
C ASP A 20 -16.11 8.03 -11.27
N GLY A 21 -15.50 7.53 -12.34
CA GLY A 21 -14.31 8.12 -12.93
C GLY A 21 -14.57 9.47 -13.61
N LEU A 22 -15.74 9.66 -14.24
CA LEU A 22 -16.06 10.93 -14.88
C LEU A 22 -16.32 12.00 -13.83
N TRP A 23 -17.01 11.65 -12.75
CA TRP A 23 -17.17 12.51 -11.59
C TRP A 23 -15.82 12.92 -11.00
N ALA A 24 -14.86 11.99 -10.86
CA ALA A 24 -13.52 12.31 -10.36
C ALA A 24 -12.76 13.29 -11.28
N VAL A 25 -12.91 13.14 -12.61
CA VAL A 25 -12.35 14.10 -13.59
C VAL A 25 -12.98 15.48 -13.42
N LEU A 26 -14.31 15.57 -13.36
CA LEU A 26 -15.02 16.84 -13.16
C LEU A 26 -14.68 17.49 -11.81
N PHE A 27 -14.46 16.68 -10.78
CA PHE A 27 -13.98 17.15 -9.47
C PHE A 27 -12.62 17.85 -9.60
N TRP A 28 -11.66 17.22 -10.28
CA TRP A 28 -10.34 17.82 -10.53
C TRP A 28 -10.41 19.07 -11.41
N LEU A 29 -11.24 19.07 -12.45
CA LEU A 29 -11.45 20.28 -13.27
C LEU A 29 -12.00 21.43 -12.44
N ASN A 30 -12.90 21.15 -11.50
CA ASN A 30 -13.40 22.16 -10.57
C ASN A 30 -12.30 22.69 -9.63
N LEU A 31 -11.42 21.81 -9.11
CA LEU A 31 -10.26 22.24 -8.32
C LEU A 31 -9.33 23.15 -9.12
N ILE A 32 -8.99 22.77 -10.36
CA ILE A 32 -8.14 23.57 -11.24
C ILE A 32 -8.79 24.91 -11.55
N ALA A 33 -10.09 24.94 -11.86
CA ALA A 33 -10.83 26.16 -12.14
C ALA A 33 -10.86 27.12 -10.93
N ALA A 34 -11.05 26.59 -9.73
CA ALA A 34 -11.08 27.37 -8.49
C ALA A 34 -9.68 27.87 -8.08
N ARG A 35 -8.65 27.02 -8.19
CA ARG A 35 -7.28 27.32 -7.76
C ARG A 35 -6.49 28.11 -8.79
N ARG A 36 -6.82 28.00 -10.08
CA ARG A 36 -6.07 28.59 -11.21
C ARG A 36 -4.59 28.19 -11.20
N GLN A 37 -4.33 26.96 -10.79
CA GLN A 37 -3.01 26.34 -10.70
C GLN A 37 -3.01 25.06 -11.55
N SER A 38 -1.83 24.65 -12.01
CA SER A 38 -1.63 23.33 -12.60
C SER A 38 -1.86 22.22 -11.57
N VAL A 39 -2.12 20.99 -12.04
CA VAL A 39 -2.24 19.82 -11.14
C VAL A 39 -0.97 19.64 -10.31
N ALA A 40 0.21 19.84 -10.91
CA ALA A 40 1.49 19.70 -10.22
C ALA A 40 1.62 20.70 -9.06
N GLU A 41 1.28 21.97 -9.28
CA GLU A 41 1.30 22.99 -8.22
C GLU A 41 0.30 22.66 -7.11
N ILE A 42 -0.93 22.24 -7.44
CA ILE A 42 -1.94 21.87 -6.43
C ILE A 42 -1.46 20.71 -5.57
N VAL A 43 -0.86 19.68 -6.18
CA VAL A 43 -0.34 18.51 -5.47
C VAL A 43 0.87 18.88 -4.61
N GLN A 44 1.79 19.69 -5.14
CA GLN A 44 2.95 20.17 -4.37
C GLN A 44 2.52 21.06 -3.19
N ASP A 45 1.54 21.94 -3.38
CA ASP A 45 0.93 22.73 -2.31
C ASP A 45 0.36 21.81 -1.22
N HIS A 46 -0.40 20.79 -1.63
CA HIS A 46 -0.97 19.81 -0.72
C HIS A 46 0.11 19.05 0.06
N TRP A 47 1.20 18.61 -0.60
CA TRP A 47 2.32 17.97 0.08
C TRP A 47 3.04 18.89 1.06
N ARG A 48 3.19 20.18 0.73
CA ARG A 48 3.81 21.13 1.67
C ARG A 48 2.95 21.37 2.90
N GLU A 49 1.63 21.35 2.75
CA GLU A 49 0.69 21.56 3.85
C GLU A 49 0.54 20.31 4.73
N TYR A 50 0.34 19.14 4.12
CA TYR A 50 -0.05 17.91 4.83
C TYR A 50 1.08 16.89 4.95
N GLY A 51 2.22 17.09 4.30
CA GLY A 51 3.20 16.04 4.06
C GLY A 51 2.86 15.20 2.83
N ARG A 52 3.76 14.29 2.45
CA ARG A 52 3.60 13.38 1.33
C ARG A 52 3.61 11.94 1.84
N ASP A 53 2.53 11.22 1.56
CA ASP A 53 2.52 9.77 1.65
C ASP A 53 3.12 9.21 0.36
N TYR A 54 4.38 8.81 0.42
CA TYR A 54 4.95 8.00 -0.64
C TYR A 54 4.22 6.66 -0.69
N PHE A 55 3.84 6.21 -1.88
CA PHE A 55 3.10 4.97 -2.07
C PHE A 55 3.57 4.26 -3.32
N THR A 56 3.73 2.95 -3.25
CA THR A 56 3.84 2.08 -4.42
C THR A 56 3.22 0.71 -4.15
N ARG A 57 2.72 0.08 -5.20
CA ARG A 57 2.28 -1.33 -5.15
C ARG A 57 3.13 -2.18 -6.08
N HIS A 58 3.67 -3.26 -5.54
CA HIS A 58 4.46 -4.25 -6.25
C HIS A 58 3.66 -5.55 -6.36
N ASP A 59 3.28 -5.92 -7.58
CA ASP A 59 2.51 -7.13 -7.85
C ASP A 59 3.43 -8.23 -8.41
N TYR A 60 3.49 -9.38 -7.73
CA TYR A 60 4.18 -10.59 -8.16
C TYR A 60 3.16 -11.59 -8.67
N GLU A 61 2.94 -11.56 -9.96
CA GLU A 61 1.91 -12.34 -10.65
C GLU A 61 2.38 -13.74 -11.02
N ALA A 62 1.42 -14.65 -11.20
CA ALA A 62 1.65 -16.04 -11.61
C ALA A 62 2.74 -16.72 -10.77
N ILE A 63 2.61 -16.63 -9.44
CA ILE A 63 3.46 -17.34 -8.48
C ILE A 63 2.78 -18.61 -7.99
N ASP A 64 3.57 -19.60 -7.59
CA ASP A 64 3.05 -20.85 -7.03
C ASP A 64 2.22 -20.57 -5.76
N LEU A 65 0.96 -21.03 -5.78
CA LEU A 65 0.00 -20.74 -4.71
C LEU A 65 0.43 -21.38 -3.39
N ALA A 66 0.91 -22.61 -3.40
CA ALA A 66 1.29 -23.32 -2.19
C ALA A 66 2.48 -22.64 -1.49
N SER A 67 3.50 -22.26 -2.25
CA SER A 67 4.66 -21.52 -1.73
C SER A 67 4.27 -20.12 -1.24
N ALA A 68 3.38 -19.42 -1.94
CA ALA A 68 2.87 -18.12 -1.51
C ALA A 68 2.05 -18.22 -0.21
N GLN A 69 1.23 -19.25 -0.06
CA GLN A 69 0.49 -19.53 1.18
C GLN A 69 1.45 -19.86 2.34
N GLN A 70 2.48 -20.67 2.10
CA GLN A 70 3.52 -20.96 3.09
C GLN A 70 4.24 -19.67 3.54
N MET A 71 4.52 -18.77 2.60
CA MET A 71 5.12 -17.47 2.90
C MET A 71 4.24 -16.63 3.84
N ILE A 72 2.94 -16.50 3.54
CA ILE A 72 1.98 -15.76 4.36
C ILE A 72 1.80 -16.43 5.74
N ALA A 73 1.69 -17.76 5.80
CA ALA A 73 1.58 -18.50 7.04
C ALA A 73 2.83 -18.32 7.93
N ARG A 74 4.02 -18.36 7.33
CA ARG A 74 5.29 -18.08 8.02
C ARG A 74 5.32 -16.68 8.62
N LEU A 75 4.84 -15.68 7.89
CA LEU A 75 4.77 -14.30 8.38
C LEU A 75 3.82 -14.19 9.58
N ARG A 76 2.61 -14.75 9.48
CA ARG A 76 1.64 -14.80 10.59
C ARG A 76 2.21 -15.46 11.84
N GLY A 77 2.92 -16.58 11.67
CA GLY A 77 3.56 -17.29 12.78
C GLY A 77 4.68 -16.51 13.48
N LYS A 78 5.14 -15.39 12.92
CA LYS A 78 6.26 -14.59 13.44
C LYS A 78 5.86 -13.25 14.04
N PHE A 79 4.58 -12.90 14.10
CA PHE A 79 4.15 -11.58 14.56
C PHE A 79 4.67 -11.20 15.95
N ALA A 80 4.78 -12.16 16.87
CA ALA A 80 5.33 -11.92 18.20
C ALA A 80 6.87 -11.69 18.19
N GLU A 81 7.58 -12.20 17.19
CA GLU A 81 9.04 -12.08 17.08
C GLU A 81 9.48 -10.83 16.32
N LEU A 82 8.66 -10.32 15.40
CA LEU A 82 9.05 -9.26 14.45
C LEU A 82 9.30 -7.90 15.12
N PRO A 83 8.44 -7.39 16.04
CA PRO A 83 8.64 -6.08 16.65
C PRO A 83 9.99 -5.97 17.38
N GLY A 84 10.67 -4.84 17.17
CA GLY A 84 12.00 -4.57 17.71
C GLY A 84 13.16 -5.01 16.83
N GLN A 85 12.93 -5.86 15.83
CA GLN A 85 13.94 -6.24 14.85
C GLN A 85 14.18 -5.12 13.81
N VAL A 86 15.37 -5.14 13.20
CA VAL A 86 15.78 -4.17 12.18
C VAL A 86 15.96 -4.86 10.83
N PHE A 87 15.30 -4.32 9.80
CA PHE A 87 15.37 -4.80 8.42
C PHE A 87 15.59 -3.62 7.48
N GLY A 88 16.53 -3.71 6.55
CA GLY A 88 16.84 -2.59 5.66
C GLY A 88 17.24 -1.29 6.39
N GLY A 89 17.76 -1.38 7.62
CA GLY A 89 18.05 -0.23 8.47
C GLY A 89 16.82 0.36 9.20
N LEU A 90 15.63 -0.21 9.02
CA LEU A 90 14.39 0.25 9.64
C LEU A 90 13.96 -0.68 10.76
N LYS A 91 13.59 -0.10 11.91
CA LYS A 91 13.07 -0.86 13.04
C LYS A 91 11.58 -1.14 12.84
N LEU A 92 11.18 -2.41 12.88
CA LEU A 92 9.78 -2.81 12.86
C LEU A 92 9.17 -2.59 14.24
N THR A 93 8.04 -1.91 14.33
CA THR A 93 7.38 -1.53 15.59
C THR A 93 6.15 -2.37 15.89
N ALA A 94 5.42 -2.81 14.86
CA ALA A 94 4.25 -3.66 15.01
C ALA A 94 4.02 -4.53 13.76
N ALA A 95 3.39 -5.68 13.95
CA ALA A 95 2.92 -6.56 12.89
C ALA A 95 1.54 -7.13 13.28
N ASP A 96 0.59 -7.09 12.35
CA ASP A 96 -0.73 -7.69 12.53
C ASP A 96 -1.30 -8.25 11.22
N ASP A 97 -2.46 -8.89 11.29
CA ASP A 97 -3.27 -9.24 10.13
C ASP A 97 -4.59 -8.47 10.22
N PHE A 98 -4.90 -7.73 9.17
CA PHE A 98 -6.00 -6.78 9.18
C PHE A 98 -7.35 -7.50 9.31
N GLU A 99 -8.12 -7.04 10.28
CA GLU A 99 -9.53 -7.40 10.48
C GLU A 99 -10.36 -6.12 10.50
N TYR A 100 -11.53 -6.18 9.87
CA TYR A 100 -12.49 -5.11 9.87
C TYR A 100 -13.85 -5.62 10.35
N VAL A 101 -14.45 -4.89 11.28
CA VAL A 101 -15.83 -5.11 11.74
C VAL A 101 -16.69 -3.98 11.20
N ASP A 102 -17.63 -4.32 10.32
CA ASP A 102 -18.47 -3.32 9.70
C ASP A 102 -19.42 -2.68 10.72
N PRO A 103 -19.45 -1.34 10.86
CA PRO A 103 -20.25 -0.68 11.87
C PRO A 103 -21.76 -0.68 11.56
N VAL A 104 -22.18 -1.00 10.33
CA VAL A 104 -23.57 -1.04 9.88
C VAL A 104 -24.14 -2.44 10.05
N ASP A 105 -23.56 -3.43 9.38
CA ASP A 105 -24.09 -4.80 9.36
C ASP A 105 -23.43 -5.75 10.37
N LYS A 106 -22.36 -5.30 11.04
CA LYS A 106 -21.59 -6.05 12.05
C LYS A 106 -20.87 -7.28 11.50
N SER A 107 -20.76 -7.42 10.18
CA SER A 107 -19.96 -8.46 9.56
C SER A 107 -18.48 -8.30 9.92
N VAL A 108 -17.77 -9.44 10.03
CA VAL A 108 -16.35 -9.48 10.36
C VAL A 108 -15.58 -10.03 9.16
N SER A 109 -14.64 -9.23 8.66
CA SER A 109 -13.72 -9.61 7.60
C SER A 109 -12.31 -9.72 8.15
N SER A 110 -11.89 -10.93 8.49
CA SER A 110 -10.53 -11.23 8.99
C SER A 110 -9.58 -11.57 7.84
N GLN A 111 -8.28 -11.60 8.12
CA GLN A 111 -7.23 -12.04 7.20
C GLN A 111 -7.13 -11.20 5.91
N GLN A 112 -7.44 -9.90 6.00
CA GLN A 112 -7.54 -9.01 4.84
C GLN A 112 -6.19 -8.45 4.37
N GLY A 113 -5.11 -8.72 5.11
CA GLY A 113 -3.75 -8.37 4.72
C GLY A 113 -2.83 -8.24 5.92
N ILE A 114 -1.61 -8.78 5.79
CA ILE A 114 -0.59 -8.64 6.83
C ILE A 114 -0.04 -7.22 6.77
N ARG A 115 -0.06 -6.48 7.88
CA ARG A 115 0.48 -5.11 7.97
C ARG A 115 1.71 -5.10 8.87
N LEU A 116 2.79 -4.53 8.36
CA LEU A 116 4.03 -4.29 9.09
C LEU A 116 4.20 -2.78 9.23
N TYR A 117 4.49 -2.33 10.45
CA TYR A 117 4.70 -0.92 10.77
C TYR A 117 6.15 -0.72 11.18
N PHE A 118 6.73 0.38 10.73
CA PHE A 118 8.12 0.74 10.99
C PHE A 118 8.19 2.06 11.74
N GLU A 119 9.26 2.21 12.51
CA GLU A 119 9.62 3.50 13.10
C GLU A 119 9.81 4.55 11.99
N GLY A 120 9.34 5.77 12.22
CA GLY A 120 9.36 6.82 11.21
C GLY A 120 8.17 6.81 10.23
N GLY A 121 7.14 5.99 10.47
CA GLY A 121 5.86 6.07 9.75
C GLY A 121 5.76 5.21 8.49
N GLY A 122 6.77 4.36 8.21
CA GLY A 122 6.71 3.41 7.11
C GLY A 122 5.76 2.24 7.37
N ARG A 123 5.05 1.79 6.34
CA ARG A 123 4.18 0.62 6.38
C ARG A 123 4.40 -0.26 5.16
N VAL A 124 4.34 -1.57 5.39
CA VAL A 124 4.33 -2.58 4.34
C VAL A 124 3.12 -3.48 4.54
N ILE A 125 2.34 -3.71 3.49
CA ILE A 125 1.16 -4.57 3.53
C ILE A 125 1.33 -5.70 2.51
N PHE A 126 1.13 -6.94 2.93
CA PHE A 126 1.09 -8.11 2.05
C PHE A 126 -0.34 -8.60 1.91
N ARG A 127 -0.82 -8.70 0.65
CA ARG A 127 -2.08 -9.35 0.32
C ARG A 127 -1.84 -10.41 -0.74
N LEU A 128 -2.34 -11.62 -0.49
CA LEU A 128 -2.37 -12.67 -1.48
C LEU A 128 -3.74 -12.65 -2.16
N SER A 129 -3.75 -12.58 -3.49
CA SER A 129 -4.96 -12.52 -4.30
C SER A 129 -4.88 -13.53 -5.44
N GLY A 130 -6.03 -14.00 -5.91
CA GLY A 130 -6.10 -14.98 -7.00
C GLY A 130 -5.91 -16.41 -6.50
N THR A 131 -6.92 -17.24 -6.73
CA THR A 131 -6.92 -18.70 -6.51
C THR A 131 -7.26 -19.45 -7.81
N GLY A 132 -7.03 -18.80 -8.95
CA GLY A 132 -7.35 -19.33 -10.28
C GLY A 132 -6.29 -20.29 -10.81
N THR A 133 -6.52 -20.81 -12.01
CA THR A 133 -5.63 -21.75 -12.70
C THR A 133 -4.26 -21.17 -13.08
N GLU A 134 -4.14 -19.83 -13.11
CA GLU A 134 -2.90 -19.12 -13.47
C GLU A 134 -1.97 -18.84 -12.27
N GLY A 135 -2.28 -19.38 -11.10
CA GLY A 135 -1.52 -19.19 -9.86
C GLY A 135 -2.02 -18.02 -9.00
N ALA A 136 -1.21 -17.63 -8.03
CA ALA A 136 -1.51 -16.53 -7.13
C ALA A 136 -0.82 -15.23 -7.58
N THR A 137 -1.34 -14.11 -7.08
CA THR A 137 -0.70 -12.80 -7.15
C THR A 137 -0.45 -12.29 -5.73
N LEU A 138 0.83 -12.15 -5.37
CA LEU A 138 1.21 -11.44 -4.16
C LEU A 138 1.28 -9.94 -4.47
N ARG A 139 0.45 -9.17 -3.78
CA ARG A 139 0.49 -7.71 -3.80
C ARG A 139 1.20 -7.20 -2.56
N VAL A 140 2.23 -6.38 -2.77
CA VAL A 140 2.98 -5.73 -1.70
C VAL A 140 2.76 -4.23 -1.82
N TYR A 141 2.09 -3.65 -0.84
CA TYR A 141 1.85 -2.22 -0.75
C TYR A 141 2.91 -1.64 0.17
N ILE A 142 3.59 -0.59 -0.25
CA ILE A 142 4.58 0.11 0.57
C ILE A 142 4.17 1.56 0.64
N ASP A 143 4.01 2.08 1.86
CA ASP A 143 3.80 3.50 2.09
C ASP A 143 4.71 4.07 3.18
N CYS A 144 4.98 5.37 3.10
CA CYS A 144 5.73 6.10 4.12
C CYS A 144 5.33 7.57 4.10
N HIS A 145 4.81 8.05 5.24
CA HIS A 145 4.53 9.45 5.42
C HIS A 145 5.82 10.24 5.64
N MET A 146 6.02 11.30 4.87
CA MET A 146 7.15 12.22 5.03
C MET A 146 6.70 13.66 5.17
N GLN A 147 7.39 14.42 6.02
CA GLN A 147 7.14 15.84 6.24
C GLN A 147 8.45 16.64 6.15
N GLY A 148 8.35 17.87 5.67
CA GLY A 148 9.47 18.81 5.57
C GLY A 148 10.06 18.89 4.15
N PRO A 149 10.54 20.06 3.73
CA PRO A 149 10.76 20.39 2.32
C PRO A 149 11.79 19.51 1.59
N GLN A 150 12.78 18.97 2.29
CA GLN A 150 13.79 18.09 1.69
C GLN A 150 13.29 16.66 1.42
N ALA A 151 12.19 16.27 2.07
CA ALA A 151 11.69 14.91 2.04
C ALA A 151 10.61 14.68 0.98
N LEU A 152 10.09 15.73 0.31
CA LEU A 152 8.87 15.63 -0.50
C LEU A 152 9.11 15.51 -2.02
N ASP A 153 10.32 15.80 -2.50
CA ASP A 153 10.63 15.89 -3.93
C ASP A 153 11.48 14.71 -4.45
N GLN A 154 11.62 13.65 -3.65
CA GLN A 154 12.30 12.45 -4.10
C GLN A 154 11.41 11.62 -5.04
N GLU A 155 12.06 10.88 -5.93
CA GLU A 155 11.40 9.83 -6.72
C GLU A 155 10.90 8.73 -5.77
N THR A 156 9.71 8.21 -6.03
CA THR A 156 8.99 7.31 -5.11
C THR A 156 9.72 6.02 -4.83
N GLN A 157 10.28 5.32 -5.83
CA GLN A 157 11.02 4.08 -5.61
C GLN A 157 12.30 4.32 -4.82
N LEU A 158 12.98 5.45 -5.03
CA LEU A 158 14.15 5.84 -4.23
C LEU A 158 13.76 6.13 -2.78
N ALA A 159 12.71 6.92 -2.54
CA ALA A 159 12.25 7.25 -1.19
C ALA A 159 11.82 6.00 -0.40
N LEU A 160 11.23 5.01 -1.08
CA LEU A 160 10.74 3.77 -0.49
C LEU A 160 11.74 2.61 -0.55
N ALA A 161 12.93 2.79 -1.12
CA ALA A 161 13.91 1.71 -1.30
C ALA A 161 14.25 0.92 -0.02
N PRO A 162 14.42 1.56 1.17
CA PRO A 162 14.65 0.83 2.41
C PRO A 162 13.47 -0.06 2.81
N LEU A 163 12.22 0.40 2.64
CA LEU A 163 11.01 -0.37 2.94
C LEU A 163 10.81 -1.51 1.93
N ILE A 164 11.09 -1.28 0.65
CA ILE A 164 11.05 -2.33 -0.39
C ILE A 164 12.05 -3.44 -0.06
N ALA A 165 13.28 -3.08 0.33
CA ALA A 165 14.29 -4.04 0.75
C ALA A 165 13.87 -4.80 2.02
N ALA A 166 13.33 -4.09 3.03
CA ALA A 166 12.81 -4.70 4.25
C ALA A 166 11.66 -5.68 3.94
N ALA A 167 10.72 -5.31 3.08
CA ALA A 167 9.61 -6.17 2.64
C ALA A 167 10.12 -7.47 2.02
N GLY A 168 11.08 -7.37 1.09
CA GLY A 168 11.71 -8.52 0.45
C GLY A 168 12.42 -9.45 1.44
N GLN A 169 13.16 -8.89 2.40
CA GLN A 169 13.88 -9.63 3.43
C GLN A 169 12.92 -10.34 4.41
N ILE A 170 11.94 -9.60 4.95
CA ILE A 170 11.01 -10.10 5.97
C ILE A 170 10.16 -11.22 5.38
N ALA A 171 9.56 -11.00 4.21
CA ALA A 171 8.72 -11.99 3.53
C ALA A 171 9.54 -13.09 2.83
N LYS A 172 10.84 -12.90 2.61
CA LYS A 172 11.69 -13.80 1.81
C LYS A 172 11.08 -14.06 0.43
N ILE A 173 10.62 -12.98 -0.22
CA ILE A 173 9.82 -13.05 -1.46
C ILE A 173 10.54 -13.89 -2.50
N LYS A 174 11.80 -13.56 -2.83
CA LYS A 174 12.62 -14.31 -3.80
C LYS A 174 12.69 -15.81 -3.50
N SER A 175 12.89 -16.19 -2.23
CA SER A 175 13.03 -17.60 -1.85
C SER A 175 11.72 -18.38 -2.01
N HIS A 176 10.58 -17.74 -1.80
CA HIS A 176 9.27 -18.39 -1.94
C HIS A 176 8.74 -18.34 -3.37
N THR A 177 8.94 -17.24 -4.09
CA THR A 177 8.33 -17.02 -5.41
C THR A 177 9.27 -17.25 -6.58
N GLY A 178 10.58 -17.32 -6.33
CA GLY A 178 11.61 -17.31 -7.38
C GLY A 178 11.76 -15.95 -8.07
N ARG A 179 11.03 -14.91 -7.67
CA ARG A 179 11.01 -13.60 -8.33
C ARG A 179 11.99 -12.64 -7.66
N ASP A 180 12.90 -12.07 -8.45
CA ASP A 180 13.82 -11.01 -8.02
C ASP A 180 13.17 -9.62 -8.01
N LYS A 181 12.15 -9.41 -8.85
CA LYS A 181 11.45 -8.15 -9.04
C LYS A 181 9.95 -8.40 -9.24
N PRO A 182 9.09 -7.42 -8.92
CA PRO A 182 7.67 -7.52 -9.23
C PRO A 182 7.44 -7.59 -10.75
N SER A 183 6.30 -8.20 -11.13
CA SER A 183 5.80 -8.19 -12.50
C SER A 183 5.28 -6.79 -12.88
N VAL A 184 4.59 -6.13 -11.94
CA VAL A 184 3.99 -4.81 -12.12
C VAL A 184 4.34 -3.91 -10.93
N ILE A 185 4.66 -2.65 -11.23
CA ILE A 185 4.85 -1.59 -10.24
C ILE A 185 3.82 -0.50 -10.55
N THR A 186 3.02 -0.14 -9.54
CA THR A 186 2.08 1.00 -9.56
C THR A 186 2.57 2.08 -8.61
#